data_AF-A0A7Y6IB17-F1
#
_entry.id   AF-A0A7Y6IB17-F1
#
_cell.length_a   1.000
_cell.length_b   1.000
_cell.length_c   1.000
_cell.angle_alpha   90.00
_cell.angle_beta   90.00
_cell.angle_gamma   90.00
#
_symmetry.space_group_name_H-M   'P 1'
#
loop_
_entity.id
_entity.type
_entity.pdbx_description
1 polymer ?
#
loop_
_entity_poly.entity_id
_entity_poly.type
_entity_poly.pdbx_seq_one_letter_code
_entity_poly.pdbx_strand_id
1 'polypeptide(L)'
;MNGLWSKVGCRATIAQMRYSPERTRDCAAWLVGRQATVVGIVRHGAYALIELDGEREESPGGVLRWPVHWDDLEIYNSLPQPGQADVYRLGLSKGTRRAIQHAVPADSTVSLCGMRARPLPLLEWSLPFVPTAARACSECVLELEQRAKLAAVSGRTSPEPR
;
A
#
# COMPACT_ATOMS: atom_id res chain seq x y z
N MET A 1 11.48 -11.84 2.93
CA MET A 1 10.51 -10.81 3.36
C MET A 1 9.41 -10.54 2.32
N ASN A 2 9.13 -11.46 1.38
CA ASN A 2 8.25 -11.18 0.23
C ASN A 2 6.75 -11.41 0.50
N GLY A 3 6.38 -12.09 1.60
CA GLY A 3 4.99 -12.47 1.88
C GLY A 3 4.16 -11.46 2.69
N LEU A 4 4.76 -10.36 3.16
CA LEU A 4 3.99 -9.33 3.88
C LEU A 4 3.37 -8.32 2.93
N TRP A 5 4.01 -8.03 1.80
CA TRP A 5 3.50 -7.10 0.79
C TRP A 5 2.20 -7.60 0.15
N SER A 6 2.00 -8.91 0.05
CA SER A 6 0.72 -9.48 -0.39
C SER A 6 -0.43 -9.26 0.60
N LYS A 7 -0.15 -8.72 1.80
CA LYS A 7 -1.18 -8.34 2.79
C LYS A 7 -1.61 -6.89 2.66
N VAL A 8 -0.92 -6.07 1.87
CA VAL A 8 -1.37 -4.71 1.56
C VAL A 8 -2.66 -4.82 0.73
N GLY A 9 -3.61 -3.93 1.00
CA GLY A 9 -4.98 -3.98 0.48
C GLY A 9 -5.90 -4.97 1.20
N CYS A 10 -5.39 -5.84 2.06
CA CYS A 10 -6.23 -6.77 2.81
C CYS A 10 -7.04 -6.07 3.90
N ARG A 11 -8.19 -6.65 4.20
CA ARG A 11 -9.02 -6.24 5.34
C ARG A 11 -8.46 -6.85 6.61
N ALA A 12 -8.52 -6.08 7.69
CA ALA A 12 -8.08 -6.51 9.00
C ALA A 12 -9.02 -5.99 10.08
N THR A 13 -9.13 -6.75 11.17
CA THR A 13 -9.68 -6.30 12.44
C THR A 13 -8.54 -6.19 13.44
N ILE A 14 -8.58 -5.14 14.26
CA ILE A 14 -7.66 -4.98 15.38
C ILE A 14 -8.11 -5.89 16.52
N ALA A 15 -7.51 -7.06 16.67
CA ALA A 15 -7.92 -8.05 17.67
C ALA A 15 -7.47 -7.68 19.08
N GLN A 16 -6.26 -7.11 19.19
CA GLN A 16 -5.64 -6.72 20.46
C GLN A 16 -4.60 -5.62 20.21
N MET A 17 -3.93 -5.14 21.26
CA MET A 17 -2.95 -4.06 21.18
C MET A 17 -1.74 -4.34 22.09
N ARG A 18 -1.27 -5.59 22.14
CA ARG A 18 -0.22 -5.98 23.09
C ARG A 18 1.17 -5.59 22.59
N TYR A 19 1.41 -5.74 21.30
CA TYR A 19 2.73 -5.63 20.67
C TYR A 19 2.91 -4.33 19.87
N SER A 20 1.83 -3.57 19.68
CA SER A 20 1.82 -2.29 18.98
C SER A 20 2.58 -1.19 19.72
N PRO A 21 3.01 -0.12 19.01
CA PRO A 21 3.73 0.99 19.62
C PRO A 21 2.93 1.62 20.77
N GLU A 22 3.63 2.09 21.82
CA GLU A 22 3.01 2.65 23.03
C GLU A 22 1.94 3.70 22.72
N ARG A 23 2.25 4.66 21.83
CA ARG A 23 1.28 5.69 21.40
C ARG A 23 0.02 5.13 20.73
N THR A 24 0.13 4.00 20.03
CA THR A 24 -1.04 3.32 19.47
C THR A 24 -1.83 2.62 20.59
N ARG A 25 -1.13 2.00 21.55
CA ARG A 25 -1.76 1.31 22.70
C ARG A 25 -2.50 2.26 23.63
N ASP A 26 -2.09 3.51 23.75
CA ASP A 26 -2.81 4.53 24.52
C ASP A 26 -4.25 4.74 24.01
N CYS A 27 -4.51 4.40 22.73
CA CYS A 27 -5.83 4.45 22.11
C CYS A 27 -6.50 3.06 21.98
N ALA A 28 -5.99 2.02 22.66
CA ALA A 28 -6.43 0.64 22.50
C ALA A 28 -7.95 0.46 22.72
N ALA A 29 -8.52 1.13 23.72
CA ALA A 29 -9.94 1.03 24.04
C ALA A 29 -10.86 1.46 22.87
N TRP A 30 -10.36 2.35 22.00
CA TRP A 30 -11.10 2.82 20.83
C TRP A 30 -10.76 2.02 19.56
N LEU A 31 -9.53 1.53 19.46
CA LEU A 31 -9.03 0.82 18.27
C LEU A 31 -9.44 -0.67 18.23
N VAL A 32 -9.42 -1.37 19.36
CA VAL A 32 -9.71 -2.81 19.40
C VAL A 32 -11.14 -3.10 18.92
N GLY A 33 -11.29 -4.10 18.04
CA GLY A 33 -12.53 -4.48 17.39
C GLY A 33 -12.87 -3.68 16.12
N ARG A 34 -12.14 -2.60 15.82
CA ARG A 34 -12.38 -1.83 14.59
C ARG A 34 -11.83 -2.53 13.36
N GLN A 35 -12.53 -2.32 12.26
CA GLN A 35 -12.13 -2.77 10.93
C GLN A 35 -11.25 -1.73 10.24
N ALA A 36 -10.33 -2.23 9.42
CA ALA A 36 -9.35 -1.43 8.73
C ALA A 36 -8.90 -2.10 7.43
N THR A 37 -8.22 -1.33 6.61
CA THR A 37 -7.49 -1.81 5.43
C THR A 37 -6.00 -1.66 5.68
N VAL A 38 -5.21 -2.69 5.41
CA VAL A 38 -3.74 -2.58 5.44
C VAL A 38 -3.31 -1.75 4.24
N VAL A 39 -2.78 -0.56 4.46
CA VAL A 39 -2.35 0.37 3.40
C VAL A 39 -0.84 0.44 3.24
N GLY A 40 -0.08 -0.25 4.09
CA GLY A 40 1.35 -0.33 3.97
C GLY A 40 2.01 -1.14 5.08
N ILE A 41 3.34 -1.14 5.05
CA ILE A 41 4.21 -1.86 5.97
C ILE A 41 5.27 -0.89 6.48
N VAL A 42 5.52 -0.88 7.78
CA VAL A 42 6.47 0.05 8.40
C VAL A 42 7.47 -0.68 9.31
N ARG A 43 8.60 0.00 9.60
CA ARG A 43 9.71 -0.50 10.43
C ARG A 43 10.17 -1.90 10.02
N HIS A 44 10.68 -2.03 8.80
CA HIS A 44 11.23 -3.29 8.29
C HIS A 44 10.28 -4.50 8.32
N GLY A 45 8.96 -4.27 8.29
CA GLY A 45 8.00 -5.37 8.33
C GLY A 45 7.48 -5.72 9.72
N ALA A 46 7.90 -5.01 10.77
CA ALA A 46 7.40 -5.28 12.13
C ALA A 46 5.93 -4.85 12.31
N TYR A 47 5.48 -3.82 11.61
CA TYR A 47 4.10 -3.31 11.76
C TYR A 47 3.42 -3.15 10.40
N ALA A 48 2.11 -3.36 10.40
CA ALA A 48 1.22 -2.91 9.35
C ALA A 48 0.86 -1.44 9.58
N LEU A 49 0.83 -0.65 8.50
CA LEU A 49 0.11 0.61 8.51
C LEU A 49 -1.31 0.33 8.07
N ILE A 50 -2.27 0.57 8.96
CA ILE A 50 -3.68 0.36 8.67
C ILE A 50 -4.39 1.71 8.50
N GLU A 51 -5.43 1.74 7.68
CA GLU A 51 -6.39 2.82 7.57
C GLU A 51 -7.74 2.31 8.06
N LEU A 52 -8.25 2.93 9.13
CA LEU A 52 -9.54 2.57 9.74
C LEU A 52 -10.70 2.96 8.84
N ASP A 53 -11.79 2.20 8.91
CA ASP A 53 -13.04 2.63 8.31
C ASP A 53 -13.73 3.70 9.17
N GLY A 54 -14.49 4.57 8.50
CA GLY A 54 -15.30 5.61 9.13
C GLY A 54 -14.83 7.01 8.80
N GLU A 55 -15.49 7.98 9.42
CA GLU A 55 -15.20 9.40 9.21
C GLU A 55 -14.04 9.86 10.09
N ARG A 56 -13.34 10.90 9.63
CA ARG A 56 -12.16 11.43 10.30
C ARG A 56 -12.50 11.98 11.68
N GLU A 57 -13.68 12.57 11.79
CA GLU A 57 -14.26 13.22 12.95
C GLU A 57 -14.48 12.23 14.11
N GLU A 58 -14.67 10.95 13.81
CA GLU A 58 -14.88 9.91 14.81
C GLU A 58 -13.58 9.38 15.42
N SER A 59 -12.43 9.72 14.81
CA SER A 59 -11.12 9.17 15.17
C SER A 59 -10.36 10.03 16.20
N PRO A 60 -9.61 9.42 17.14
CA PRO A 60 -8.79 10.15 18.09
C PRO A 60 -7.82 11.09 17.37
N GLY A 61 -7.97 12.39 17.61
CA GLY A 61 -7.14 13.43 16.97
C GLY A 61 -7.31 13.54 15.46
N GLY A 62 -8.38 13.01 14.87
CA GLY A 62 -8.59 13.04 13.42
C GLY A 62 -7.61 12.15 12.65
N VAL A 63 -7.03 11.13 13.30
CA VAL A 63 -6.05 10.22 12.72
C VAL A 63 -6.72 8.92 12.30
N LEU A 64 -6.78 8.68 10.99
CA LEU A 64 -7.32 7.44 10.42
C LEU A 64 -6.25 6.35 10.22
N ARG A 65 -4.96 6.72 10.24
CA ARG A 65 -3.85 5.81 9.96
C ARG A 65 -3.03 5.49 11.20
N TRP A 66 -2.92 4.20 11.50
CA TRP A 66 -2.27 3.74 12.72
C TRP A 66 -1.25 2.65 12.39
N PRO A 67 -0.03 2.71 12.97
CA PRO A 67 0.88 1.58 12.95
C PRO A 67 0.43 0.55 13.99
N VAL A 68 0.16 -0.68 13.55
CA VAL A 68 -0.28 -1.80 14.39
C VAL A 68 0.60 -3.03 14.11
N HIS A 69 0.99 -3.75 15.16
CA HIS A 69 1.82 -4.94 15.03
C HIS A 69 1.03 -6.06 14.33
N TRP A 70 1.70 -6.91 13.55
CA TRP A 70 0.99 -7.98 12.81
C TRP A 70 0.26 -8.96 13.73
N ASP A 71 0.84 -9.28 14.88
CA ASP A 71 0.24 -10.19 15.88
C ASP A 71 -0.93 -9.56 16.67
N ASP A 72 -1.18 -8.26 16.47
CA ASP A 72 -2.31 -7.54 17.02
C ASP A 72 -3.49 -7.47 16.01
N LEU A 73 -3.29 -7.95 14.79
CA LEU A 73 -4.27 -7.92 13.69
C LEU A 73 -4.76 -9.31 13.35
N GLU A 74 -6.07 -9.41 13.12
CA GLU A 74 -6.67 -10.54 12.41
C GLU A 74 -6.98 -10.11 10.97
N ILE A 75 -6.29 -10.73 10.01
CA ILE A 75 -6.41 -10.39 8.59
C ILE A 75 -7.39 -11.36 7.93
N TYR A 76 -8.41 -10.82 7.27
CA TYR A 76 -9.42 -11.62 6.56
C TYR A 76 -9.51 -11.17 5.12
N ASN A 77 -9.74 -12.15 4.24
CA ASN A 77 -9.96 -11.98 2.80
C ASN A 77 -9.07 -10.94 2.13
N SER A 78 -8.03 -11.44 1.46
CA SER A 78 -7.51 -10.79 0.26
C SER A 78 -8.60 -10.85 -0.81
N LEU A 79 -9.55 -9.90 -0.81
CA LEU A 79 -10.19 -9.63 -2.10
C LEU A 79 -9.05 -9.17 -3.01
N PRO A 80 -8.76 -9.88 -4.11
CA PRO A 80 -7.81 -9.37 -5.07
C PRO A 80 -8.41 -8.07 -5.57
N GLN A 81 -7.85 -6.95 -5.12
CA GLN A 81 -8.19 -5.67 -5.70
C GLN A 81 -7.80 -5.79 -7.18
N PRO A 82 -8.73 -5.63 -8.14
CA PRO A 82 -8.37 -5.64 -9.53
C PRO A 82 -7.41 -4.46 -9.76
N GLY A 83 -6.13 -4.76 -9.96
CA GLY A 83 -5.06 -3.76 -10.04
C GLY A 83 -4.12 -3.79 -8.85
N GLN A 84 -3.40 -4.90 -8.71
CA GLN A 84 -2.25 -5.09 -7.82
C GLN A 84 -1.20 -3.98 -8.06
N ALA A 85 -1.38 -2.85 -7.39
CA ALA A 85 -0.51 -1.68 -7.39
C ALA A 85 0.76 -1.90 -6.53
N ASP A 86 0.99 -3.13 -6.06
CA ASP A 86 2.03 -3.48 -5.10
C ASP A 86 3.46 -3.63 -5.66
N VAL A 87 3.69 -3.43 -6.95
CA VAL A 87 5.06 -3.55 -7.48
C VAL A 87 5.78 -2.20 -7.56
N TYR A 88 5.02 -1.09 -7.64
CA TYR A 88 5.60 0.21 -8.01
C TYR A 88 5.49 1.24 -6.91
N ARG A 89 6.67 1.63 -6.42
CA ARG A 89 6.88 2.75 -5.52
C ARG A 89 6.85 4.05 -6.31
N LEU A 90 6.48 5.12 -5.63
CA LEU A 90 6.61 6.48 -6.13
C LEU A 90 8.08 6.90 -6.18
N GLY A 91 8.56 7.23 -7.38
CA GLY A 91 9.81 7.93 -7.60
C GLY A 91 9.60 9.32 -8.19
N LEU A 92 10.54 10.23 -7.93
CA LEU A 92 10.54 11.56 -8.52
C LEU A 92 11.75 11.77 -9.44
N SER A 93 11.53 12.34 -10.63
CA SER A 93 12.61 12.82 -11.49
C SER A 93 12.93 14.30 -11.19
N LYS A 94 14.22 14.67 -11.26
CA LYS A 94 14.72 16.02 -10.90
C LYS A 94 14.75 17.03 -12.08
N GLY A 95 14.10 16.74 -13.20
CA GLY A 95 14.40 17.40 -14.48
C GLY A 95 13.73 18.75 -14.75
N THR A 96 12.67 19.13 -14.02
CA THR A 96 11.90 20.34 -14.36
C THR A 96 11.50 21.11 -13.10
N ARG A 97 11.04 22.36 -13.25
CA ARG A 97 10.47 23.19 -12.16
C ARG A 97 9.30 22.52 -11.42
N ARG A 98 8.83 21.34 -11.86
CA ARG A 98 7.76 20.55 -11.25
C ARG A 98 8.14 19.07 -11.24
N ALA A 99 8.36 18.50 -10.05
CA ALA A 99 8.63 17.07 -9.92
C ALA A 99 7.49 16.22 -10.50
N ILE A 100 7.83 15.29 -11.40
CA ILE A 100 6.92 14.29 -11.99
C ILE A 100 7.01 13.02 -11.16
N GLN A 101 5.85 12.40 -10.91
CA GLN A 101 5.70 11.14 -10.19
C GLN A 101 5.83 9.97 -11.15
N HIS A 102 6.71 9.02 -10.83
CA HIS A 102 7.00 7.86 -11.63
C HIS A 102 6.71 6.57 -10.88
N ALA A 103 6.27 5.55 -11.61
CA ALA A 103 6.14 4.18 -11.10
C ALA A 103 7.51 3.49 -11.13
N VAL A 104 8.06 3.15 -9.96
CA VAL A 104 9.41 2.58 -9.82
C VAL A 104 9.32 1.19 -9.17
N PRO A 105 9.83 0.13 -9.82
CA PRO A 105 9.90 -1.19 -9.21
C PRO A 105 10.63 -1.18 -7.86
N ALA A 106 10.27 -2.12 -6.98
CA ALA A 106 10.85 -2.23 -5.65
C ALA A 106 12.40 -2.14 -5.62
N ASP A 107 13.10 -2.89 -6.46
CA ASP A 107 14.57 -2.96 -6.40
C ASP A 107 15.26 -2.12 -7.49
N SER A 108 14.57 -1.07 -7.95
CA SER A 108 15.04 -0.23 -9.06
C SER A 108 15.11 1.24 -8.69
N THR A 109 15.99 1.98 -9.39
CA THR A 109 16.01 3.45 -9.43
C THR A 109 15.58 3.99 -10.80
N VAL A 110 15.13 3.10 -11.67
CA VAL A 110 14.64 3.37 -13.02
C VAL A 110 13.15 3.09 -13.04
N SER A 111 12.37 4.07 -13.47
CA SER A 111 10.92 3.95 -13.59
C SER A 111 10.51 3.09 -14.77
N LEU A 112 9.21 2.77 -14.85
CA LEU A 112 8.64 2.05 -15.99
C LEU A 112 8.89 2.74 -17.34
N CYS A 113 8.87 4.07 -17.39
CA CYS A 113 9.19 4.82 -18.61
C CYS A 113 10.70 4.95 -18.88
N GLY A 114 11.55 4.20 -18.18
CA GLY A 114 13.01 4.21 -18.38
C GLY A 114 13.72 5.42 -17.76
N MET A 115 12.99 6.35 -17.14
CA MET A 115 13.57 7.52 -16.51
C MET A 115 14.20 7.18 -15.16
N ARG A 116 15.34 7.80 -14.84
CA ARG A 116 15.86 7.76 -13.47
C ARG A 116 14.92 8.56 -12.57
N ALA A 117 14.33 7.86 -11.62
CA ALA A 117 13.45 8.42 -10.62
C ALA A 117 14.00 8.03 -9.26
N ARG A 118 14.25 9.02 -8.40
CA ARG A 118 14.68 8.73 -7.03
C ARG A 118 13.43 8.29 -6.27
N PRO A 119 13.34 7.02 -5.81
CA PRO A 119 12.30 6.65 -4.86
C PRO A 119 12.39 7.62 -3.68
N LEU A 120 11.27 8.11 -3.18
CA LEU A 120 11.28 8.95 -1.99
C LEU A 120 11.18 8.05 -0.75
N PRO A 121 12.30 7.74 -0.06
CA PRO A 121 12.21 7.23 1.29
C PRO A 121 11.70 8.36 2.17
N LEU A 122 10.46 8.26 2.64
CA LEU A 122 9.95 9.07 3.72
C LEU A 122 10.06 8.23 4.99
N LEU A 123 11.10 8.44 5.79
CA LEU A 123 11.27 7.74 7.08
C LEU A 123 11.20 6.20 6.94
N GLU A 124 11.96 5.64 5.99
CA GLU A 124 11.97 4.19 5.65
C GLU A 124 10.70 3.68 4.94
N TRP A 125 9.78 4.57 4.56
CA TRP A 125 8.58 4.22 3.78
C TRP A 125 8.84 4.42 2.29
N SER A 126 8.24 3.57 1.46
CA SER A 126 8.03 3.86 0.04
C SER A 126 6.56 4.16 -0.18
N LEU A 127 6.26 5.38 -0.63
CA LEU A 127 4.90 5.70 -1.06
C LEU A 127 4.55 4.85 -2.29
N PRO A 128 3.34 4.28 -2.38
CA PRO A 128 2.91 3.63 -3.61
C PRO A 128 2.76 4.67 -4.73
N PHE A 129 3.00 4.26 -5.95
CA PHE A 129 2.67 5.09 -7.11
C PHE A 129 1.15 5.15 -7.29
N VAL A 130 0.60 6.36 -7.46
CA VAL A 130 -0.83 6.60 -7.67
C VAL A 130 -1.05 7.09 -9.11
N PRO A 131 -1.61 6.25 -10.01
CA PRO A 131 -1.77 6.60 -11.43
C PRO A 131 -2.65 7.84 -11.68
N THR A 132 -3.58 8.12 -10.77
CA THR A 132 -4.51 9.26 -10.85
C THR A 132 -3.95 10.55 -10.25
N ALA A 133 -2.72 10.53 -9.72
CA ALA A 133 -2.11 11.74 -9.18
C ALA A 133 -1.94 12.79 -10.28
N ALA A 134 -2.21 14.06 -9.99
CA ALA A 134 -2.14 15.16 -10.96
C ALA A 134 -0.77 15.33 -11.65
N ARG A 135 0.29 14.70 -11.12
CA ARG A 135 1.65 14.71 -11.68
C ARG A 135 2.17 13.32 -12.00
N ALA A 136 1.30 12.32 -12.13
CA ALA A 136 1.66 11.00 -12.59
C ALA A 136 2.25 11.08 -14.02
N CYS A 137 3.36 10.40 -14.25
CA CYS A 137 3.94 10.25 -15.58
C CYS A 137 2.98 9.44 -16.44
N SER A 138 2.48 10.04 -17.53
CA SER A 138 1.51 9.41 -18.45
C SER A 138 2.03 8.08 -19.02
N GLU A 139 3.32 7.98 -19.34
CA GLU A 139 3.93 6.73 -19.82
C GLU A 139 3.91 5.64 -18.75
N CYS A 140 4.24 5.96 -17.50
CA CYS A 140 4.13 5.02 -16.39
C CYS A 140 2.68 4.55 -16.18
N VAL A 141 1.70 5.44 -16.36
CA VAL A 141 0.26 5.10 -16.25
C VAL A 141 -0.14 4.12 -17.36
N LEU A 142 0.22 4.41 -18.62
CA LEU A 142 -0.09 3.56 -19.77
C LEU A 142 0.50 2.14 -19.62
N GLU A 143 1.77 2.04 -19.21
CA GLU A 143 2.44 0.76 -18.96
C GLU A 143 1.71 -0.07 -17.89
N LEU A 144 1.24 0.58 -16.82
CA LEU A 144 0.48 -0.09 -15.77
C LEU A 144 -0.88 -0.59 -16.27
N GLU A 145 -1.60 0.24 -17.02
CA GLU A 145 -2.88 -0.15 -17.61
C GLU A 145 -2.73 -1.32 -18.58
N GLN A 146 -1.66 -1.34 -19.39
CA GLN A 146 -1.40 -2.42 -20.34
C GLN A 146 -1.07 -3.73 -19.61
N ARG A 147 -0.25 -3.68 -18.56
CA ARG A 147 0.06 -4.85 -17.71
C ARG A 147 -1.19 -5.37 -17.00
N ALA A 148 -2.05 -4.48 -16.51
CA ALA A 148 -3.32 -4.86 -15.90
C ALA A 148 -4.24 -5.57 -16.90
N LYS A 149 -4.33 -5.07 -18.14
CA LYS A 149 -5.07 -5.72 -19.23
C LYS A 149 -4.53 -7.11 -19.55
N LEU A 150 -3.20 -7.27 -19.65
CA LEU A 150 -2.57 -8.58 -19.93
C LEU A 150 -2.77 -9.59 -18.80
N ALA A 151 -2.71 -9.15 -17.55
CA ALA A 151 -3.00 -10.01 -16.39
C ALA A 151 -4.45 -10.50 -16.39
N ALA A 152 -5.41 -9.62 -16.71
CA ALA A 152 -6.84 -9.96 -16.80
C ALA A 152 -7.19 -10.93 -17.95
N VAL A 153 -6.35 -11.00 -18.99
CA VAL A 153 -6.46 -11.98 -20.08
C VAL A 153 -5.88 -13.32 -19.65
N SER A 154 -4.74 -13.31 -18.96
CA SER A 154 -4.02 -14.53 -18.54
C SER A 154 -4.77 -15.29 -17.42
N GLY A 155 -5.49 -14.59 -16.54
CA GLY A 155 -6.25 -15.19 -15.43
C GLY A 155 -7.54 -15.93 -15.83
N ARG A 156 -7.93 -15.96 -17.11
CA ARG A 156 -9.14 -16.67 -17.59
C ARG A 156 -8.90 -18.09 -18.09
N THR A 157 -7.69 -18.64 -17.92
CA THR A 157 -7.37 -20.02 -18.31
C THR A 157 -7.22 -20.93 -17.09
N SER A 158 -8.34 -21.38 -16.55
CA SER A 158 -8.38 -22.63 -15.79
C SER A 158 -9.56 -23.45 -16.32
N PRO A 159 -9.32 -24.63 -16.91
CA PRO A 159 -10.40 -25.53 -17.30
C PRO A 159 -11.04 -26.11 -16.04
N GLU A 160 -12.38 -26.07 -15.98
CA GLU A 160 -13.18 -26.79 -14.98
C GLU A 160 -12.83 -28.29 -14.99
N PRO A 161 -12.53 -28.91 -13.84
CA PRO A 161 -12.47 -30.35 -13.75
C PRO A 161 -13.89 -30.92 -13.75
N ARG A 162 -14.15 -31.88 -14.66
CA ARG A 162 -15.36 -32.68 -14.71
C ARG A 162 -15.41 -33.71 -13.58
#